data_AF-A9WN55-F1
#
_entry.id   AF-A9WN55-F1
#
_cell.length_a   1.000
_cell.length_b   1.000
_cell.length_c   1.000
_cell.angle_alpha   90.00
_cell.angle_beta   90.00
_cell.angle_gamma   90.00
#
_symmetry.space_group_name_H-M   'P 1'
#
loop_
_entity.id
_entity.type
_entity.pdbx_description
1 polymer ?
#
loop_
_entity_poly.entity_id
_entity_poly.type
_entity_poly.pdbx_seq_one_letter_code
_entity_poly.pdbx_strand_id
1 'polypeptide(L)'
;MAFDTQGRSPLVNNSARTVIGTKTHLGGGKLSFGKAILTLTSVVTMVSPYLADFNRTHVFNPEWTPHAKFHNGQTMGTGAALGAAALLALWKRGDFSRGRLEVAAASASLYWLTQASALLYPGAKMLDADGDRPANNKGPQWAIFSGILAMNAWAYRSEIRKILRGVDVKV
;
A
#
# COMPACT_ATOMS: atom_id res chain seq x y z
N MET A 1 -47.45 -14.53 -72.75
CA MET A 1 -47.27 -15.23 -71.45
C MET A 1 -45.92 -14.79 -70.92
N ALA A 2 -45.70 -14.21 -69.75
CA ALA A 2 -46.51 -13.80 -68.60
C ALA A 2 -45.49 -13.10 -67.65
N PHE A 3 -45.85 -11.95 -67.06
CA PHE A 3 -45.50 -11.44 -65.69
C PHE A 3 -44.04 -11.53 -65.16
N ASP A 4 -43.46 -10.65 -64.33
CA ASP A 4 -43.80 -9.39 -63.66
C ASP A 4 -42.59 -8.95 -62.80
N THR A 5 -42.60 -7.67 -62.42
CA THR A 5 -42.10 -7.07 -61.17
C THR A 5 -40.61 -6.93 -60.83
N GLN A 6 -40.23 -5.65 -60.85
CA GLN A 6 -39.42 -4.91 -59.88
C GLN A 6 -39.18 -5.59 -58.51
N GLY A 7 -37.90 -5.77 -58.17
CA GLY A 7 -37.42 -6.01 -56.81
C GLY A 7 -36.39 -4.96 -56.41
N ARG A 8 -36.82 -3.98 -55.60
CA ARG A 8 -35.96 -2.98 -54.96
C ARG A 8 -35.03 -3.65 -53.94
N SER A 9 -33.74 -3.33 -53.97
CA SER A 9 -32.79 -3.65 -52.90
C SER A 9 -33.07 -2.79 -51.66
N PRO A 10 -33.35 -3.37 -50.48
CA PRO A 10 -33.32 -2.62 -49.23
C PRO A 10 -31.91 -2.58 -48.66
N LEU A 11 -31.50 -1.36 -48.36
CA LEU A 11 -30.39 -0.94 -47.50
C LEU A 11 -30.08 -1.94 -46.37
N VAL A 12 -28.88 -2.52 -46.36
CA VAL A 12 -28.32 -3.14 -45.16
C VAL A 12 -27.87 -2.01 -44.24
N ASN A 13 -28.74 -1.67 -43.29
CA ASN A 13 -28.51 -0.69 -42.26
C ASN A 13 -27.46 -1.21 -41.26
N ASN A 14 -26.37 -0.45 -41.14
CA ASN A 14 -25.39 -0.53 -40.09
C ASN A 14 -26.05 -0.29 -38.73
N SER A 15 -26.02 -1.29 -37.84
CA SER A 15 -26.38 -1.07 -36.43
C SER A 15 -25.35 -1.75 -35.55
N ALA A 16 -24.28 -1.00 -35.29
CA ALA A 16 -23.37 -1.21 -34.19
C ALA A 16 -24.18 -1.33 -32.89
N ARG A 17 -24.35 -2.55 -32.37
CA ARG A 17 -24.63 -2.76 -30.96
C ARG A 17 -23.30 -2.87 -30.23
N THR A 18 -22.70 -1.72 -29.98
CA THR A 18 -21.75 -1.59 -28.87
C THR A 18 -22.56 -1.81 -27.59
N VAL A 19 -22.57 -3.05 -27.10
CA VAL A 19 -23.04 -3.34 -25.75
C VAL A 19 -21.98 -2.77 -24.80
N ILE A 20 -22.04 -1.47 -24.53
CA ILE A 20 -21.37 -0.88 -23.37
C ILE A 20 -22.20 -1.30 -22.15
N GLY A 21 -22.01 -2.54 -21.73
CA GLY A 21 -22.40 -2.97 -20.40
C GLY A 21 -21.49 -2.27 -19.41
N THR A 22 -21.87 -1.07 -18.95
CA THR A 22 -21.33 -0.51 -17.71
C THR A 22 -21.83 -1.36 -16.55
N LYS A 23 -21.21 -2.53 -16.36
CA LYS A 23 -21.25 -3.19 -15.06
C LYS A 23 -20.52 -2.28 -14.11
N THR A 24 -21.27 -1.49 -13.35
CA THR A 24 -20.78 -0.88 -12.12
C THR A 24 -20.41 -2.03 -11.19
N HIS A 25 -19.17 -2.53 -11.32
CA HIS A 25 -18.58 -3.46 -10.36
C HIS A 25 -18.37 -2.69 -9.05
N LEU A 26 -19.43 -2.59 -8.25
CA LEU A 26 -19.39 -2.24 -6.84
C LEU A 26 -18.82 -3.44 -6.06
N GLY A 27 -17.63 -3.89 -6.44
CA GLY A 27 -16.88 -4.92 -5.72
C GLY A 27 -15.74 -4.26 -4.99
N GLY A 28 -15.90 -4.01 -3.69
CA GLY A 28 -14.72 -3.93 -2.81
C GLY A 28 -13.96 -5.25 -2.99
N GLY A 29 -12.76 -5.20 -3.56
CA GLY A 29 -12.08 -6.40 -4.06
C GLY A 29 -11.96 -7.48 -2.97
N LYS A 30 -12.33 -8.72 -3.30
CA LYS A 30 -12.33 -9.86 -2.35
C LYS A 30 -11.01 -9.96 -1.58
N LEU A 31 -11.11 -10.24 -0.27
CA LEU A 31 -9.96 -10.36 0.64
C LEU A 31 -9.20 -11.66 0.35
N SER A 32 -8.01 -11.54 -0.23
CA SER A 32 -7.04 -12.64 -0.33
C SER A 32 -6.06 -12.58 0.85
N PHE A 33 -5.40 -13.69 1.17
CA PHE A 33 -4.45 -13.72 2.28
C PHE A 33 -3.27 -12.74 2.11
N GLY A 34 -2.75 -12.57 0.89
CA GLY A 34 -1.71 -11.55 0.64
C GLY A 34 -2.25 -10.13 0.77
N LYS A 35 -3.47 -9.85 0.30
CA LYS A 35 -4.13 -8.56 0.58
C LYS A 35 -4.38 -8.33 2.06
N ALA A 36 -4.71 -9.37 2.83
CA ALA A 36 -4.93 -9.28 4.27
C ALA A 36 -3.63 -8.87 4.98
N ILE A 37 -2.51 -9.50 4.63
CA ILE A 37 -1.19 -9.13 5.16
C ILE A 37 -0.85 -7.69 4.78
N LEU A 38 -0.96 -7.31 3.51
CA LEU A 38 -0.67 -5.93 3.09
C LEU A 38 -1.59 -4.91 3.75
N THR A 39 -2.85 -5.25 4.01
CA THR A 39 -3.79 -4.40 4.75
C THR A 39 -3.32 -4.23 6.19
N LEU A 40 -2.99 -5.32 6.87
CA LEU A 40 -2.50 -5.30 8.24
C LEU A 40 -1.20 -4.48 8.35
N THR A 41 -0.21 -4.76 7.52
CA THR A 41 1.07 -4.03 7.56
C THR A 41 0.90 -2.57 7.17
N SER A 42 -0.02 -2.22 6.27
CA SER A 42 -0.34 -0.81 5.96
C SER A 42 -0.93 -0.08 7.17
N VAL A 43 -1.81 -0.73 7.94
CA VAL A 43 -2.34 -0.16 9.19
C VAL A 43 -1.23 0.00 10.23
N VAL A 44 -0.34 -1.00 10.35
CA VAL A 44 0.83 -0.90 11.25
C VAL A 44 1.73 0.25 10.82
N THR A 45 2.05 0.40 9.54
CA THR A 45 2.81 1.56 9.00
C THR A 45 2.13 2.89 9.33
N MET A 46 0.80 2.94 9.24
CA MET A 46 0.02 4.15 9.49
C MET A 46 0.04 4.58 10.96
N VAL A 47 -0.06 3.62 11.88
CA VAL A 47 -0.37 3.90 13.29
C VAL A 47 0.85 3.76 14.20
N SER A 48 1.74 2.80 13.93
CA SER A 48 2.87 2.51 14.83
C SER A 48 3.80 3.68 15.12
N PRO A 49 4.08 4.63 14.20
CA PRO A 49 4.94 5.77 14.53
C PRO A 49 4.33 6.65 15.63
N TYR A 50 3.01 6.87 15.60
CA TYR A 50 2.32 7.63 16.65
C TYR A 50 2.32 6.89 17.98
N LEU A 51 2.17 5.55 17.97
CA LEU A 51 2.26 4.76 19.20
C LEU A 51 3.66 4.79 19.81
N ALA A 52 4.69 4.79 18.96
CA ALA A 52 6.09 4.78 19.39
C ALA A 52 6.58 6.17 19.84
N ASP A 53 6.13 7.24 19.17
CA ASP A 53 6.80 8.53 19.24
C ASP A 53 5.93 9.65 19.84
N PHE A 54 4.60 9.46 19.96
CA PHE A 54 3.71 10.46 20.55
C PHE A 54 3.66 10.38 22.08
N ASN A 55 4.82 10.52 22.72
CA ASN A 55 4.98 10.38 24.18
C ASN A 55 6.16 11.19 24.73
N ARG A 56 6.35 11.12 26.06
CA ARG A 56 7.37 11.86 26.81
C ARG A 56 8.81 11.49 26.50
N THR A 57 9.07 10.31 25.91
CA THR A 57 10.43 9.90 25.57
C THR A 57 10.84 10.34 24.16
N HIS A 58 9.89 10.78 23.33
CA HIS A 58 10.12 11.20 21.94
C HIS A 58 9.60 12.63 21.70
N VAL A 59 8.46 12.84 21.03
CA VAL A 59 8.04 14.17 20.58
C VAL A 59 7.89 15.20 21.73
N PHE A 60 7.57 14.73 22.94
CA PHE A 60 7.47 15.56 24.15
C PHE A 60 8.73 15.53 25.03
N ASN A 61 9.81 14.90 24.59
CA ASN A 61 11.07 14.83 25.34
C ASN A 61 11.69 16.24 25.48
N PRO A 62 11.91 16.75 26.70
CA PRO A 62 12.50 18.08 26.89
C PRO A 62 13.95 18.17 26.39
N GLU A 63 14.70 17.06 26.38
CA GLU A 63 16.12 17.01 25.98
C GLU A 63 16.31 17.04 24.46
N TRP A 64 15.27 16.71 23.69
CA TRP A 64 15.33 16.79 22.23
C TRP A 64 15.30 18.23 21.75
N THR A 65 16.21 18.57 20.84
CA THR A 65 16.20 19.88 20.17
C THR A 65 14.89 20.10 19.41
N PRO A 66 14.45 21.36 19.21
CA PRO A 66 13.25 21.65 18.43
C PRO A 66 13.25 21.02 17.03
N HIS A 67 14.42 20.94 16.38
CA HIS A 67 14.55 20.36 15.05
C HIS A 67 14.41 18.82 15.03
N ALA A 68 14.88 18.13 16.08
CA ALA A 68 14.64 16.69 16.24
C ALA A 68 13.14 16.38 16.35
N LYS A 69 12.39 17.21 17.10
CA LYS A 69 10.92 17.11 17.21
C LYS A 69 10.21 17.35 15.88
N PHE A 70 10.69 18.32 15.08
CA PHE A 70 10.18 18.55 13.73
C PHE A 70 10.33 17.31 12.84
N HIS A 71 11.54 16.73 12.78
CA HIS A 71 11.77 15.51 12.01
C HIS A 71 11.03 14.29 12.56
N ASN A 72 10.81 14.20 13.87
CA ASN A 72 9.97 13.16 14.44
C ASN A 72 8.50 13.30 14.04
N GLY A 73 7.95 14.51 14.08
CA GLY A 73 6.63 14.82 13.53
C GLY A 73 6.51 14.49 12.04
N GLN A 74 7.56 14.80 11.26
CA GLN A 74 7.67 14.41 9.85
C GLN A 74 7.62 12.88 9.67
N THR A 75 8.37 12.11 10.47
CA THR A 75 8.36 10.64 10.44
C THR A 75 6.97 10.08 10.75
N MET A 76 6.32 10.57 11.80
CA MET A 76 4.97 10.14 12.17
C MET A 76 3.96 10.43 11.05
N GLY A 77 3.95 11.65 10.53
CA GLY A 77 3.07 12.04 9.40
C GLY A 77 3.35 11.25 8.13
N THR A 78 4.62 10.93 7.85
CA THR A 78 5.03 10.13 6.69
C THR A 78 4.51 8.70 6.80
N GLY A 79 4.61 8.06 7.97
CA GLY A 79 4.05 6.73 8.20
C GLY A 79 2.53 6.71 7.98
N ALA A 80 1.82 7.69 8.54
CA ALA A 80 0.38 7.85 8.32
C ALA A 80 0.02 7.98 6.83
N ALA A 81 0.70 8.86 6.11
CA ALA A 81 0.47 9.09 4.68
C ALA A 81 0.76 7.83 3.83
N LEU A 82 1.86 7.13 4.11
CA LEU A 82 2.25 5.92 3.38
C LEU A 82 1.28 4.76 3.64
N GLY A 83 0.88 4.54 4.90
CA GLY A 83 -0.11 3.52 5.23
C GLY A 83 -1.46 3.81 4.60
N ALA A 84 -1.93 5.07 4.62
CA ALA A 84 -3.16 5.48 3.94
C ALA A 84 -3.07 5.28 2.42
N ALA A 85 -1.96 5.68 1.78
CA ALA A 85 -1.73 5.47 0.35
C ALA A 85 -1.78 3.99 -0.03
N ALA A 86 -1.19 3.11 0.80
CA ALA A 86 -1.24 1.67 0.59
C ALA A 86 -2.66 1.11 0.70
N LEU A 87 -3.41 1.51 1.74
CA LEU A 87 -4.81 1.11 1.92
C LEU A 87 -5.68 1.60 0.76
N LEU A 88 -5.51 2.83 0.31
CA LEU A 88 -6.21 3.37 -0.86
C LEU A 88 -5.87 2.55 -2.11
N ALA A 89 -4.61 2.21 -2.36
CA ALA A 89 -4.22 1.39 -3.50
C ALA A 89 -4.86 -0.02 -3.44
N LEU A 90 -4.93 -0.64 -2.26
CA LEU A 90 -5.56 -1.96 -2.06
C LEU A 90 -7.08 -1.94 -2.25
N TRP A 91 -7.74 -0.91 -1.74
CA TRP A 91 -9.20 -0.92 -1.51
C TRP A 91 -9.99 0.08 -2.36
N LYS A 92 -9.33 0.92 -3.18
CA LYS A 92 -10.01 1.77 -4.17
C LYS A 92 -10.94 0.94 -5.07
N ARG A 93 -12.08 1.52 -5.44
CA ARG A 93 -13.06 0.88 -6.35
C ARG A 93 -12.45 0.59 -7.72
N GLY A 94 -12.96 -0.44 -8.38
CA GLY A 94 -12.49 -0.90 -9.69
C GLY A 94 -11.48 -2.04 -9.60
N ASP A 95 -10.98 -2.47 -10.76
CA ASP A 95 -10.16 -3.68 -10.90
C ASP A 95 -8.86 -3.59 -10.12
N PHE A 96 -8.50 -4.70 -9.45
CA PHE A 96 -7.24 -4.81 -8.75
C PHE A 96 -6.14 -5.22 -9.72
N SER A 97 -5.36 -4.24 -10.16
CA SER A 97 -4.29 -4.43 -11.14
C SER A 97 -2.92 -4.63 -10.49
N ARG A 98 -1.96 -5.08 -11.30
CA ARG A 98 -0.53 -5.14 -10.91
C ARG A 98 -0.02 -3.80 -10.38
N GLY A 99 -0.31 -2.69 -11.06
CA GLY A 99 0.15 -1.37 -10.62
C GLY A 99 -0.39 -0.97 -9.24
N ARG A 100 -1.64 -1.34 -8.93
CA ARG A 100 -2.22 -1.11 -7.59
C ARG A 100 -1.53 -1.95 -6.51
N LEU A 101 -1.19 -3.19 -6.82
CA LEU A 101 -0.41 -4.05 -5.94
C LEU A 101 1.00 -3.48 -5.68
N GLU A 102 1.67 -2.99 -6.73
CA GLU A 102 3.00 -2.38 -6.64
C GLU A 102 2.98 -1.12 -5.78
N VAL A 103 2.03 -0.21 -5.99
CA VAL A 103 1.85 0.99 -5.14
C VAL A 103 1.56 0.59 -3.70
N ALA A 104 0.64 -0.35 -3.48
CA ALA A 104 0.32 -0.81 -2.13
C ALA A 104 1.55 -1.38 -1.39
N ALA A 105 2.27 -2.29 -2.03
CA ALA A 105 3.44 -2.93 -1.44
C ALA A 105 4.60 -1.93 -1.22
N ALA A 106 4.83 -1.02 -2.18
CA ALA A 106 5.85 0.01 -2.06
C ALA A 106 5.54 0.97 -0.91
N SER A 107 4.32 1.52 -0.86
CA SER A 107 3.91 2.45 0.20
C SER A 107 3.92 1.77 1.58
N ALA A 108 3.43 0.52 1.68
CA ALA A 108 3.46 -0.22 2.95
C ALA A 108 4.89 -0.55 3.43
N SER A 109 5.89 -0.55 2.54
CA SER A 109 7.28 -0.94 2.84
C SER A 109 8.22 0.25 3.03
N LEU A 110 7.95 1.39 2.37
CA LEU A 110 8.92 2.47 2.25
C LEU A 110 9.33 3.04 3.62
N TYR A 111 8.38 3.20 4.55
CA TYR A 111 8.67 3.64 5.92
C TYR A 111 9.71 2.75 6.61
N TRP A 112 9.55 1.43 6.50
CA TRP A 112 10.42 0.44 7.11
C TRP A 112 11.79 0.36 6.43
N LEU A 113 11.84 0.54 5.11
CA LEU A 113 13.10 0.66 4.36
C LEU A 113 13.90 1.88 4.82
N THR A 114 13.24 3.04 4.95
CA THR A 114 13.90 4.27 5.40
C THR A 114 14.32 4.18 6.87
N GLN A 115 13.56 3.47 7.70
CA GLN A 115 13.94 3.19 9.09
C GLN A 115 15.18 2.27 9.16
N ALA A 116 15.26 1.25 8.30
CA ALA A 116 16.44 0.40 8.21
C ALA A 116 17.66 1.17 7.70
N SER A 117 17.51 2.05 6.70
CA SER A 117 18.62 2.86 6.19
C SER A 117 19.07 3.94 7.17
N ALA A 118 18.21 4.36 8.12
CA ALA A 118 18.55 5.35 9.14
C ALA A 118 19.82 4.98 9.93
N LEU A 119 20.11 3.69 10.03
CA LEU A 119 21.22 3.12 10.79
C LEU A 119 22.57 3.28 10.08
N LEU A 120 22.55 3.68 8.81
CA LEU A 120 23.73 3.94 8.01
C LEU A 120 24.25 5.38 8.19
N TYR A 121 23.46 6.28 8.78
CA TYR A 121 23.88 7.66 8.98
C TYR A 121 24.78 7.82 10.22
N PRO A 122 25.88 8.59 10.14
CA PRO A 122 26.79 8.79 11.26
C PRO A 122 26.07 9.32 12.50
N GLY A 123 26.32 8.69 13.65
CA GLY A 123 25.76 9.11 14.93
C GLY A 123 24.31 8.66 15.21
N ALA A 124 23.58 8.14 14.23
CA ALA A 124 22.21 7.67 14.42
C ALA A 124 22.14 6.46 15.36
N LYS A 125 21.17 6.47 16.28
CA LYS A 125 20.86 5.38 17.20
C LYS A 125 19.36 5.09 17.19
N MET A 126 18.97 3.84 17.47
CA MET A 126 17.57 3.43 17.56
C MET A 126 16.87 3.90 18.83
N LEU A 127 17.65 4.02 19.91
CA LEU A 127 17.18 4.43 21.22
C LEU A 127 18.05 5.59 21.67
N ASP A 128 17.40 6.63 22.19
CA ASP A 128 18.08 7.74 22.83
C ASP A 128 18.70 7.34 24.17
N ALA A 129 19.49 8.26 24.71
CA ALA A 129 19.90 8.18 26.09
C ALA A 129 18.68 8.37 27.02
N ASP A 130 18.66 7.63 28.12
CA ASP A 130 17.60 7.67 29.13
C ASP A 130 18.23 7.58 30.52
N GLY A 131 18.33 8.73 31.20
CA GLY A 131 19.11 8.88 32.43
C GLY A 131 20.57 8.46 32.20
N ASP A 132 21.06 7.49 32.98
CA ASP A 132 22.42 6.96 32.88
C ASP A 132 22.62 5.99 31.71
N ARG A 133 21.56 5.62 30.97
CA ARG A 133 21.66 4.71 29.84
C ARG A 133 22.08 5.49 28.59
N PRO A 134 23.21 5.15 27.94
CA PRO A 134 23.60 5.81 26.70
C PRO A 134 22.73 5.36 25.51
N ALA A 135 22.61 6.25 24.52
CA ALA A 135 21.97 5.96 23.25
C ALA A 135 22.59 4.72 22.57
N ASN A 136 21.76 3.81 22.05
CA ASN A 136 22.23 2.52 21.56
C ASN A 136 21.27 1.89 20.51
N ASN A 137 21.69 0.75 19.93
CA ASN A 137 20.95 0.02 18.89
C ASN A 137 20.40 -1.32 19.36
N LYS A 138 20.20 -1.51 20.67
CA LYS A 138 19.73 -2.78 21.26
C LYS A 138 18.20 -2.90 21.28
N GLY A 139 17.49 -1.97 20.66
CA GLY A 139 16.04 -1.99 20.62
C GLY A 139 15.47 -3.02 19.62
N PRO A 140 14.17 -3.32 19.72
CA PRO A 140 13.51 -4.34 18.89
C PRO A 140 13.29 -3.92 17.42
N GLN A 141 13.63 -2.69 17.05
CA GLN A 141 13.30 -2.10 15.75
C GLN A 141 13.81 -2.95 14.58
N TRP A 142 15.01 -3.53 14.69
CA TRP A 142 15.58 -4.45 13.68
C TRP A 142 14.63 -5.58 13.32
N ALA A 143 14.06 -6.25 14.33
CA ALA A 143 13.15 -7.36 14.13
C ALA A 143 11.82 -6.87 13.53
N ILE A 144 11.33 -5.70 13.95
CA ILE A 144 10.06 -5.13 13.48
C ILE A 144 10.16 -4.79 11.99
N PHE A 145 11.11 -3.95 11.58
CA PHE A 145 11.19 -3.56 10.17
C PHE A 145 11.55 -4.76 9.28
N SER A 146 12.41 -5.67 9.72
CA SER A 146 12.78 -6.86 8.94
C SER A 146 11.57 -7.80 8.76
N GLY A 147 10.80 -8.01 9.83
CA GLY A 147 9.59 -8.83 9.80
C GLY A 147 8.53 -8.25 8.87
N ILE A 148 8.26 -6.95 8.96
CA ILE A 148 7.25 -6.30 8.11
C ILE A 148 7.69 -6.29 6.64
N LEU A 149 8.96 -6.04 6.36
CA LEU A 149 9.49 -6.11 4.99
C LEU A 149 9.38 -7.52 4.41
N ALA A 150 9.70 -8.55 5.20
CA ALA A 150 9.54 -9.95 4.79
C ALA A 150 8.06 -10.30 4.53
N MET A 151 7.15 -9.87 5.40
CA MET A 151 5.70 -10.05 5.23
C MET A 151 5.20 -9.38 3.96
N ASN A 152 5.60 -8.13 3.70
CA ASN A 152 5.21 -7.38 2.51
C ASN A 152 5.76 -8.03 1.23
N ALA A 153 7.02 -8.45 1.23
CA ALA A 153 7.64 -9.13 0.10
C ALA A 153 6.94 -10.46 -0.23
N TRP A 154 6.62 -11.26 0.81
CA TRP A 154 5.88 -12.49 0.65
C TRP A 154 4.47 -12.25 0.12
N ALA A 155 3.75 -11.29 0.70
CA ALA A 155 2.39 -10.94 0.30
C ALA A 155 2.36 -10.45 -1.16
N TYR A 156 3.26 -9.55 -1.54
CA TYR A 156 3.45 -9.10 -2.91
C TYR A 156 3.69 -10.29 -3.85
N ARG A 157 4.65 -11.17 -3.51
CA ARG A 157 4.98 -12.35 -4.31
C ARG A 157 3.80 -13.32 -4.43
N SER A 158 2.93 -13.42 -3.42
CA SER A 158 1.74 -14.26 -3.44
C SER A 158 0.66 -13.70 -4.39
N GLU A 159 0.41 -12.39 -4.35
CA GLU A 159 -0.64 -11.74 -5.14
C GLU A 159 -0.22 -11.55 -6.60
N ILE A 160 1.04 -11.18 -6.85
CA ILE A 160 1.54 -11.03 -8.23
C ILE A 160 1.48 -12.34 -9.00
N ARG A 161 1.71 -13.48 -8.33
CA ARG A 161 1.57 -14.81 -8.94
C ARG A 161 0.13 -15.13 -9.35
N LYS A 162 -0.87 -14.65 -8.60
CA LYS A 162 -2.30 -14.84 -8.95
C LYS A 162 -2.65 -14.00 -10.18
N ILE A 163 -2.26 -12.73 -10.16
CA ILE A 163 -2.45 -11.79 -11.27
C ILE A 163 -1.81 -12.33 -12.56
N LEU A 164 -0.55 -12.75 -12.49
CA LEU A 164 0.19 -13.23 -13.68
C LEU A 164 -0.32 -14.56 -14.23
N ARG A 165 -0.88 -15.45 -13.39
CA ARG A 165 -1.40 -16.74 -13.85
C ARG A 165 -2.80 -16.63 -14.48
N GLY A 166 -3.40 -15.44 -14.52
CA GLY A 166 -4.81 -15.31 -14.84
C GLY A 166 -5.68 -16.15 -13.91
N VAL A 167 -5.16 -16.51 -12.71
CA VAL A 167 -5.99 -17.05 -11.65
C VAL A 167 -6.83 -15.87 -11.23
N ASP A 168 -7.96 -15.75 -11.92
CA ASP A 168 -9.10 -14.99 -11.51
C ASP A 168 -9.16 -15.07 -9.99
N VAL A 169 -8.92 -13.94 -9.32
CA VAL A 169 -9.64 -13.68 -8.08
C VAL A 169 -11.09 -13.69 -8.54
N LYS A 170 -11.70 -14.88 -8.62
CA LYS A 170 -12.96 -15.11 -9.34
C LYS A 170 -13.92 -13.98 -8.99
N VAL A 171 -14.35 -13.30 -10.05
CA VAL A 171 -15.21 -12.11 -10.16
C VAL A 171 -16.27 -12.04 -9.07
#